data_AF-A0A815KSY2-F1
#
_entry.id   AF-A0A815KSY2-F1
#
_cell.length_a   1.000
_cell.length_b   1.000
_cell.length_c   1.000
_cell.angle_alpha   90.00
_cell.angle_beta   90.00
_cell.angle_gamma   90.00
#
_symmetry.space_group_name_H-M   'P 1'
#
loop_
_entity.id
_entity.type
_entity.pdbx_description
1 polymer ?
#
loop_
_entity_poly.entity_id
_entity_poly.type
_entity_poly.pdbx_seq_one_letter_code
_entity_poly.pdbx_strand_id
1 'polypeptide(L)'
;MYSTMTKEIICMMEDDNLHENMIDFCRSQYANNRHVLNLIDEFDRDYALYSPITWYTRDGFLYKMLNKALRINDIKPLVLLHNYIRHLHQQLIELQQQSIQKEPLILYRGQQMPIIEFEKIKNNIGGLLSISNFLSTTAIVDVAGIFAGHPLDDQTISCILFQIYIDPTVNTFPVANIERYSYFGEDQNPLLMFGGLLIQIGEYEKGEYFYLIGLTMESEPSRLVTIWNQLGIIYSHLNQIDEAQKCYVELLQIKQKYLDKDDPALATIYNNIGTIYHNQGNSQLALEHFQRALSIHLANPESNYEYIAAEYCNIAAIFIDQGNLQEAFQCQQRSLDINRKYLPSNHPYLAQSYYALAMSLYALGRYDEMFEYMQKALSIDKQSLPPNHPQSQFHEENMKAVVQRMFERIATGSIIIDDS
;
A
#
# COMPACT_ATOMS: atom_id res chain seq x y z
N MET A 1 -15.61 7.09 14.51
CA MET A 1 -15.41 7.96 13.32
C MET A 1 -14.51 7.27 12.30
N TYR A 2 -13.24 6.98 12.61
CA TYR A 2 -12.38 6.14 11.75
C TYR A 2 -13.06 4.83 11.35
N SER A 3 -13.59 4.07 12.32
CA SER A 3 -14.31 2.81 12.04
C SER A 3 -15.56 2.95 11.16
N THR A 4 -16.26 4.08 11.20
CA THR A 4 -17.51 4.29 10.43
C THR A 4 -17.20 4.64 8.99
N MET A 5 -16.27 5.58 8.75
CA MET A 5 -15.83 5.97 7.41
C MET A 5 -15.04 4.85 6.73
N THR A 6 -14.13 4.17 7.44
CA THR A 6 -13.43 2.96 6.93
C THR A 6 -14.42 1.89 6.51
N LYS A 7 -15.46 1.63 7.34
CA LYS A 7 -16.52 0.69 7.01
C LYS A 7 -17.28 1.13 5.74
N GLU A 8 -17.66 2.39 5.62
CA GLU A 8 -18.37 2.91 4.44
C GLU A 8 -17.55 2.76 3.16
N ILE A 9 -16.27 3.14 3.18
CA ILE A 9 -15.36 2.99 2.04
C ILE A 9 -15.18 1.52 1.67
N ILE A 10 -14.92 0.65 2.64
CA ILE A 10 -14.80 -0.79 2.43
C ILE A 10 -16.08 -1.38 1.80
N CYS A 11 -17.25 -0.86 2.18
CA CYS A 11 -18.52 -1.28 1.61
C CYS A 11 -18.77 -0.73 0.20
N MET A 12 -18.06 0.32 -0.22
CA MET A 12 -18.10 0.87 -1.59
C MET A 12 -17.14 0.16 -2.56
N MET A 13 -16.34 -0.79 -2.09
CA MET A 13 -15.45 -1.59 -2.93
C MET A 13 -16.26 -2.68 -3.64
N GLU A 14 -16.10 -2.77 -4.96
CA GLU A 14 -16.76 -3.77 -5.81
C GLU A 14 -15.69 -4.60 -6.54
N ASP A 15 -15.42 -5.81 -6.04
CA ASP A 15 -14.61 -6.79 -6.75
C ASP A 15 -15.05 -8.21 -6.32
N ASP A 16 -15.44 -9.05 -7.27
CA ASP A 16 -16.13 -10.33 -7.00
C ASP A 16 -15.18 -11.53 -6.92
N ASN A 17 -13.88 -11.40 -7.24
CA ASN A 17 -12.94 -12.53 -7.33
C ASN A 17 -11.77 -12.51 -6.33
N LEU A 18 -11.99 -11.99 -5.12
CA LEU A 18 -10.92 -11.86 -4.10
C LEU A 18 -10.86 -12.97 -3.03
N HIS A 19 -11.76 -13.96 -3.05
CA HIS A 19 -11.75 -15.03 -2.03
C HIS A 19 -10.43 -15.81 -2.06
N GLU A 20 -10.02 -16.31 -3.23
CA GLU A 20 -8.77 -17.06 -3.41
C GLU A 20 -7.54 -16.22 -3.04
N ASN A 21 -7.49 -14.96 -3.48
CA ASN A 21 -6.41 -14.02 -3.15
C ASN A 21 -6.27 -13.80 -1.63
N MET A 22 -7.38 -13.72 -0.90
CA MET A 22 -7.38 -13.57 0.55
C MET A 22 -6.86 -14.84 1.24
N ILE A 23 -7.34 -16.02 0.81
CA ILE A 23 -6.90 -17.30 1.37
C ILE A 23 -5.40 -17.52 1.14
N ASP A 24 -4.91 -17.26 -0.07
CA ASP A 24 -3.49 -17.41 -0.39
C ASP A 24 -2.62 -16.41 0.38
N PHE A 25 -3.09 -15.17 0.53
CA PHE A 25 -2.43 -14.22 1.41
C PHE A 25 -2.36 -14.73 2.85
N CYS A 26 -3.44 -15.30 3.39
CA CYS A 26 -3.45 -15.85 4.74
C CYS A 26 -2.50 -17.04 4.87
N ARG A 27 -2.49 -17.95 3.89
CA ARG A 27 -1.55 -19.09 3.85
C ARG A 27 -0.10 -18.59 3.84
N SER A 28 0.19 -17.51 3.10
CA SER A 28 1.53 -16.91 3.06
C SER A 28 1.95 -16.27 4.39
N GLN A 29 1.06 -15.51 5.04
CA GLN A 29 1.32 -14.85 6.32
C GLN A 29 1.52 -15.85 7.47
N TYR A 30 0.76 -16.95 7.44
CA TYR A 30 0.79 -17.96 8.49
C TYR A 30 1.50 -19.25 8.06
N ALA A 31 2.39 -19.20 7.06
CA ALA A 31 3.06 -20.37 6.50
C ALA A 31 3.77 -21.24 7.55
N ASN A 32 4.25 -20.62 8.64
CA ASN A 32 4.95 -21.30 9.74
C ASN A 32 4.02 -21.71 10.90
N ASN A 33 2.71 -21.46 10.83
CA ASN A 33 1.75 -21.76 11.89
C ASN A 33 0.71 -22.80 11.43
N ARG A 34 1.04 -24.08 11.64
CA ARG A 34 0.22 -25.22 11.20
C ARG A 34 -1.21 -25.23 11.77
N HIS A 35 -1.39 -24.73 12.99
CA HIS A 35 -2.72 -24.64 13.61
C HIS A 35 -3.59 -23.61 12.87
N VAL A 36 -3.02 -22.43 12.57
CA VAL A 36 -3.74 -21.38 11.83
C VAL A 36 -4.00 -21.79 10.37
N LEU A 37 -3.07 -22.50 9.72
CA LEU A 37 -3.29 -23.05 8.37
C LEU A 37 -4.50 -23.99 8.31
N ASN A 38 -4.65 -24.88 9.30
CA ASN A 38 -5.83 -25.75 9.37
C ASN A 38 -7.14 -24.95 9.52
N LEU A 39 -7.12 -23.86 10.31
CA LEU A 39 -8.28 -22.96 10.45
C LEU A 39 -8.58 -22.20 9.16
N ILE A 40 -7.55 -21.83 8.38
CA ILE A 40 -7.70 -21.20 7.07
C ILE A 40 -8.36 -22.17 6.08
N ASP A 41 -7.88 -23.41 6.00
CA ASP A 41 -8.44 -24.42 5.09
C ASP A 41 -9.85 -24.84 5.49
N GLU A 42 -10.16 -24.85 6.79
CA GLU A 42 -11.52 -25.06 7.28
C GLU A 42 -12.45 -23.90 6.90
N PHE A 43 -12.00 -22.66 7.11
CA PHE A 43 -12.75 -21.49 6.69
C PHE A 43 -13.01 -21.47 5.18
N ASP A 44 -12.00 -21.80 4.36
CA ASP A 44 -12.11 -21.85 2.90
C ASP A 44 -13.21 -22.82 2.42
N ARG A 45 -13.28 -24.01 3.02
CA ARG A 45 -14.34 -25.00 2.72
C ARG A 45 -15.73 -24.56 3.19
N ASP A 46 -15.79 -23.94 4.37
CA ASP A 46 -17.03 -23.67 5.08
C ASP A 46 -17.65 -22.30 4.70
N TYR A 47 -16.89 -21.42 4.04
CA TYR A 47 -17.26 -20.02 3.82
C TYR A 47 -18.64 -19.85 3.17
N ALA A 48 -18.93 -20.62 2.12
CA ALA A 48 -20.22 -20.54 1.40
C ALA A 48 -21.40 -21.19 2.16
N LEU A 49 -21.12 -21.97 3.21
CA LEU A 49 -22.12 -22.74 3.95
C LEU A 49 -22.67 -21.99 5.16
N TYR A 50 -21.91 -21.04 5.71
CA TYR A 50 -22.25 -20.33 6.94
C TYR A 50 -22.46 -18.83 6.71
N SER A 51 -23.30 -18.24 7.57
CA SER A 51 -23.62 -16.83 7.48
C SER A 51 -22.45 -15.93 7.92
N PRO A 52 -22.39 -14.66 7.45
CA PRO A 52 -21.31 -13.74 7.78
C PRO A 52 -20.90 -13.64 9.25
N ILE A 53 -21.88 -13.54 10.12
CA ILE A 53 -21.69 -13.39 11.56
C ILE A 53 -21.16 -14.69 12.19
N THR A 54 -21.50 -15.85 11.61
CA THR A 54 -21.07 -17.16 12.11
C THR A 54 -19.57 -17.32 11.93
N TRP A 55 -19.02 -17.02 10.75
CA TRP A 55 -17.58 -17.11 10.56
C TRP A 55 -16.81 -15.96 11.21
N TYR A 56 -17.42 -14.78 11.40
CA TYR A 56 -16.80 -13.68 12.14
C TYR A 56 -16.62 -13.99 13.63
N THR A 57 -17.60 -14.69 14.22
CA THR A 57 -17.62 -15.01 15.66
C THR A 57 -17.01 -16.36 16.01
N ARG A 58 -16.70 -17.19 15.01
CA ARG A 58 -15.96 -18.45 15.18
C ARG A 58 -14.56 -18.16 15.74
N ASP A 59 -14.08 -19.01 16.65
CA ASP A 59 -12.67 -18.96 17.06
C ASP A 59 -11.79 -19.23 15.86
N GLY A 60 -11.07 -18.21 15.39
CA GLY A 60 -10.44 -18.21 14.08
C GLY A 60 -9.47 -17.05 13.86
N PHE A 61 -8.82 -17.06 12.69
CA PHE A 61 -7.81 -16.07 12.31
C PHE A 61 -8.42 -14.73 11.85
N LEU A 62 -9.62 -14.76 11.25
CA LEU A 62 -10.25 -13.61 10.61
C LEU A 62 -10.50 -12.46 11.59
N TYR A 63 -11.11 -12.74 12.74
CA TYR A 63 -11.34 -11.72 13.76
C TYR A 63 -10.04 -11.05 14.20
N LYS A 64 -9.01 -11.85 14.50
CA LYS A 64 -7.70 -11.34 14.95
C LYS A 64 -7.02 -10.52 13.86
N MET A 65 -7.05 -11.00 12.62
CA MET A 65 -6.46 -10.35 11.46
C MET A 65 -7.14 -9.01 11.15
N LEU A 66 -8.47 -9.00 11.09
CA LEU A 66 -9.25 -7.78 10.84
C LEU A 66 -9.03 -6.74 11.93
N ASN A 67 -9.12 -7.13 13.21
CA ASN A 67 -8.90 -6.20 14.31
C ASN A 67 -7.46 -5.66 14.35
N LYS A 68 -6.47 -6.52 14.06
CA LYS A 68 -5.08 -6.08 13.94
C LYS A 68 -4.94 -5.07 12.81
N ALA A 69 -5.47 -5.39 11.63
CA ALA A 69 -5.36 -4.55 10.44
C ALA A 69 -6.03 -3.19 10.63
N LEU A 70 -7.23 -3.14 11.22
CA LEU A 70 -7.90 -1.89 11.60
C LEU A 70 -7.11 -1.09 12.65
N ARG A 71 -6.45 -1.77 13.61
CA ARG A 71 -5.72 -1.10 14.70
C ARG A 71 -4.41 -0.48 14.23
N ILE A 72 -3.67 -1.17 13.36
CA ILE A 72 -2.36 -0.72 12.88
C ILE A 72 -2.44 -0.08 11.49
N ASN A 73 -3.64 0.08 10.95
CA ASN A 73 -3.90 0.54 9.60
C ASN A 73 -3.13 -0.29 8.54
N ASP A 74 -3.13 -1.62 8.70
CA ASP A 74 -2.52 -2.52 7.72
C ASP A 74 -3.45 -2.63 6.51
N ILE A 75 -3.09 -1.91 5.44
CA ILE A 75 -3.93 -1.71 4.27
C ILE A 75 -4.17 -3.03 3.53
N LYS A 76 -3.13 -3.84 3.35
CA LYS A 76 -3.20 -5.03 2.51
C LYS A 76 -4.24 -6.06 3.03
N PRO A 77 -4.28 -6.41 4.33
CA PRO A 77 -5.36 -7.24 4.87
C PRO A 77 -6.74 -6.58 4.83
N LEU A 78 -6.86 -5.26 5.02
CA LEU A 78 -8.18 -4.57 4.97
C LEU A 78 -8.81 -4.67 3.59
N VAL A 79 -7.99 -4.50 2.55
CA VAL A 79 -8.38 -4.67 1.16
C VAL A 79 -8.77 -6.13 0.93
N LEU A 80 -7.90 -7.09 1.22
CA LEU A 80 -8.24 -8.51 1.00
C LEU A 80 -9.48 -8.98 1.77
N LEU A 81 -9.83 -8.32 2.87
CA LEU A 81 -11.01 -8.61 3.68
C LEU A 81 -12.26 -7.80 3.30
N HIS A 82 -12.21 -6.91 2.30
CA HIS A 82 -13.28 -5.93 2.05
C HIS A 82 -14.66 -6.58 1.85
N ASN A 83 -14.73 -7.66 1.07
CA ASN A 83 -15.98 -8.38 0.80
C ASN A 83 -16.57 -9.03 2.04
N TYR A 84 -15.71 -9.60 2.91
CA TYR A 84 -16.15 -10.19 4.17
C TYR A 84 -16.73 -9.12 5.08
N ILE A 85 -16.05 -7.98 5.20
CA ILE A 85 -16.52 -6.83 5.98
C ILE A 85 -17.85 -6.32 5.44
N ARG A 86 -18.01 -6.24 4.11
CA ARG A 86 -19.25 -5.85 3.43
C ARG A 86 -20.38 -6.83 3.71
N HIS A 87 -20.16 -8.14 3.55
CA HIS A 87 -21.16 -9.18 3.82
C HIS A 87 -21.57 -9.19 5.30
N LEU A 88 -20.60 -9.06 6.21
CA LEU A 88 -20.88 -8.92 7.64
C LEU A 88 -21.69 -7.66 7.92
N HIS A 89 -21.35 -6.53 7.30
CA HIS A 89 -22.08 -5.28 7.48
C HIS A 89 -23.54 -5.39 7.00
N GLN A 90 -23.76 -5.94 5.80
CA GLN A 90 -25.10 -6.16 5.26
C GLN A 90 -25.93 -7.06 6.17
N GLN A 91 -25.37 -8.18 6.63
CA GLN A 91 -26.07 -9.07 7.55
C GLN A 91 -26.39 -8.37 8.88
N LEU A 92 -25.48 -7.55 9.41
CA LEU A 92 -25.74 -6.79 10.63
C LEU A 92 -26.86 -5.74 10.44
N ILE A 93 -26.95 -5.11 9.27
CA ILE A 93 -28.07 -4.22 8.93
C ILE A 93 -29.39 -4.99 8.90
N GLU A 94 -29.42 -6.15 8.25
CA GLU A 94 -30.62 -7.00 8.18
C GLU A 94 -31.06 -7.44 9.58
N LEU A 95 -30.13 -7.90 10.42
CA LEU A 95 -30.41 -8.25 11.81
C LEU A 95 -30.93 -7.06 12.62
N GLN A 96 -30.34 -5.86 12.43
CA GLN A 96 -30.77 -4.64 13.11
C GLN A 96 -32.18 -4.21 12.68
N GLN A 97 -32.53 -4.34 11.39
CA GLN A 97 -33.87 -4.06 10.88
C GLN A 97 -34.92 -5.05 11.41
N GLN A 98 -34.51 -6.31 11.63
CA GLN A 98 -35.35 -7.34 12.24
C GLN A 98 -35.50 -7.16 13.76
N SER A 99 -34.54 -6.50 14.43
CA SER A 99 -34.47 -6.33 15.87
C SER A 99 -34.75 -4.89 16.34
N ILE A 100 -35.89 -4.30 15.97
CA ILE A 100 -36.36 -3.09 16.67
C ILE A 100 -36.91 -3.53 18.04
N GLN A 101 -36.01 -3.79 18.99
CA GLN A 101 -36.37 -3.95 20.40
C GLN A 101 -36.89 -2.60 20.89
N LYS A 102 -38.20 -2.52 21.16
CA LYS A 102 -38.84 -1.37 21.81
C LYS A 102 -38.63 -1.36 23.33
N GLU A 103 -38.02 -2.41 23.87
CA GLU A 103 -37.84 -2.60 25.30
C GLU A 103 -36.38 -2.35 25.71
N PRO A 104 -36.15 -1.75 26.90
CA PRO A 104 -34.81 -1.55 27.44
C PRO A 104 -34.02 -2.86 27.50
N LEU A 105 -32.81 -2.87 26.94
CA LEU A 105 -31.94 -4.04 26.93
C LEU A 105 -30.89 -3.91 28.03
N ILE A 106 -30.80 -4.93 28.88
CA ILE A 106 -29.74 -5.05 29.88
C ILE A 106 -28.69 -6.00 29.32
N LEU A 107 -27.46 -5.50 29.18
CA LEU A 107 -26.30 -6.29 28.84
C LEU A 107 -25.32 -6.33 30.01
N TYR A 108 -24.54 -7.40 30.07
CA TYR A 108 -23.52 -7.63 31.06
C TYR A 108 -22.17 -7.77 30.36
N ARG A 109 -21.13 -7.22 30.97
CA ARG A 109 -19.75 -7.35 30.47
C ARG A 109 -18.79 -7.65 31.60
N GLY A 110 -18.12 -8.79 31.53
CA GLY A 110 -17.02 -9.11 32.44
C GLY A 110 -15.68 -8.64 31.90
N GLN A 111 -14.85 -8.06 32.77
CA GLN A 111 -13.48 -7.68 32.44
C GLN A 111 -12.60 -7.61 33.69
N GLN A 112 -11.34 -8.01 33.56
CA GLN A 112 -10.29 -7.71 34.54
C GLN A 112 -9.67 -6.34 34.27
N MET A 113 -9.42 -5.56 35.33
CA MET A 113 -8.83 -4.23 35.23
C MET A 113 -8.02 -3.89 36.48
N PRO A 114 -6.92 -3.12 36.37
CA PRO A 114 -6.23 -2.57 37.53
C PRO A 114 -7.17 -1.75 38.43
N ILE A 115 -7.06 -1.93 39.76
CA ILE A 115 -7.88 -1.22 40.76
C ILE A 115 -7.80 0.29 40.56
N ILE A 116 -6.61 0.82 40.25
CA ILE A 116 -6.38 2.26 40.05
C ILE A 116 -7.21 2.79 38.88
N GLU A 117 -7.30 2.05 37.78
CA GLU A 117 -8.10 2.45 36.62
C GLU A 117 -9.60 2.32 36.91
N PHE A 118 -10.00 1.28 37.65
CA PHE A 118 -11.39 1.11 38.07
C PHE A 118 -11.87 2.27 38.94
N GLU A 119 -11.08 2.71 39.92
CA GLU A 119 -11.44 3.85 40.78
C GLU A 119 -11.51 5.17 40.02
N LYS A 120 -10.73 5.35 38.93
CA LYS A 120 -10.88 6.50 38.02
C LYS A 120 -12.22 6.44 37.28
N ILE A 121 -12.59 5.28 36.75
CA ILE A 121 -13.83 5.11 35.97
C ILE A 121 -15.08 5.23 36.86
N LYS A 122 -15.04 4.65 38.06
CA LYS A 122 -16.16 4.65 39.02
C LYS A 122 -16.66 6.06 39.36
N ASN A 123 -15.76 7.04 39.38
CA ASN A 123 -16.09 8.43 39.69
C ASN A 123 -16.42 9.26 38.42
N ASN A 124 -16.34 8.68 37.23
CA ASN A 124 -16.51 9.37 35.96
C ASN A 124 -17.99 9.38 35.51
N ILE A 125 -18.78 10.32 36.05
CA ILE A 125 -20.18 10.50 35.69
C ILE A 125 -20.30 11.27 34.37
N GLY A 126 -20.97 10.68 33.37
CA GLY A 126 -21.15 11.30 32.05
C GLY A 126 -19.92 11.22 31.13
N GLY A 127 -18.87 10.51 31.55
CA GLY A 127 -17.68 10.26 30.74
C GLY A 127 -17.89 9.20 29.65
N LEU A 128 -16.99 9.18 28.68
CA LEU A 128 -17.00 8.20 27.60
C LEU A 128 -16.20 6.95 28.00
N LEU A 129 -16.79 5.77 27.84
CA LEU A 129 -16.12 4.50 28.04
C LEU A 129 -15.78 3.87 26.69
N SER A 130 -14.49 3.61 26.45
CA SER A 130 -14.06 2.86 25.27
C SER A 130 -14.28 1.37 25.49
N ILE A 131 -15.16 0.78 24.69
CA ILE A 131 -15.52 -0.64 24.77
C ILE A 131 -14.75 -1.37 23.66
N SER A 132 -13.51 -1.78 23.95
CA SER A 132 -12.77 -2.69 23.09
C SER A 132 -12.96 -4.12 23.61
N ASN A 133 -13.38 -5.04 22.75
CA ASN A 133 -13.78 -6.44 22.99
C ASN A 133 -15.29 -6.66 23.14
N PHE A 134 -15.97 -6.92 22.03
CA PHE A 134 -17.40 -7.23 22.00
C PHE A 134 -17.75 -8.60 22.59
N LEU A 135 -16.78 -9.55 22.61
CA LEU A 135 -17.02 -10.93 23.02
C LEU A 135 -17.39 -11.09 24.50
N SER A 136 -17.01 -10.14 25.37
CA SER A 136 -17.36 -10.19 26.78
C SER A 136 -18.72 -9.56 27.10
N THR A 137 -19.39 -8.93 26.13
CA THR A 137 -20.68 -8.27 26.31
C THR A 137 -21.82 -9.18 25.86
N THR A 138 -22.78 -9.46 26.73
CA THR A 138 -23.86 -10.43 26.48
C THR A 138 -25.08 -10.16 27.36
N ALA A 139 -26.27 -10.60 26.95
CA ALA A 139 -27.46 -10.55 27.81
C ALA A 139 -27.42 -11.59 28.96
N ILE A 140 -26.48 -12.54 28.92
CA ILE A 140 -26.37 -13.64 29.88
C ILE A 140 -25.25 -13.34 30.88
N VAL A 141 -25.63 -13.07 32.14
CA VAL A 141 -24.70 -12.74 33.24
C VAL A 141 -23.56 -13.75 33.37
N ASP A 142 -23.87 -15.04 33.34
CA ASP A 142 -22.88 -16.10 33.56
C ASP A 142 -21.80 -16.10 32.48
N VAL A 143 -22.20 -15.87 31.22
CA VAL A 143 -21.27 -15.79 30.08
C VAL A 143 -20.37 -14.56 30.22
N ALA A 144 -20.91 -13.41 30.64
CA ALA A 144 -20.10 -12.24 30.94
C ALA A 144 -19.13 -12.51 32.11
N GLY A 145 -19.57 -13.22 33.15
CA GLY A 145 -18.79 -13.59 34.32
C GLY A 145 -17.49 -14.35 33.99
N ILE A 146 -17.51 -15.20 32.96
CA ILE A 146 -16.31 -15.92 32.48
C ILE A 146 -15.18 -14.94 32.12
N PHE A 147 -15.50 -13.80 31.52
CA PHE A 147 -14.51 -12.79 31.10
C PHE A 147 -14.06 -11.85 32.23
N ALA A 148 -14.83 -11.75 33.32
CA ALA A 148 -14.36 -11.11 34.54
C ALA A 148 -13.29 -11.97 35.23
N GLY A 149 -13.31 -13.29 34.98
CA GLY A 149 -12.33 -14.25 35.47
C GLY A 149 -12.34 -14.42 36.99
N HIS A 150 -11.46 -15.29 37.48
CA HIS A 150 -11.06 -15.31 38.89
C HIS A 150 -9.84 -14.41 39.08
N PRO A 151 -9.73 -13.71 40.22
CA PRO A 151 -8.52 -12.94 40.50
C PRO A 151 -7.33 -13.91 40.47
N LEU A 152 -6.35 -13.63 39.62
CA LEU A 152 -5.02 -14.20 39.79
C LEU A 152 -4.48 -13.70 41.14
N ASP A 153 -3.44 -14.32 41.69
CA ASP A 153 -2.80 -13.90 42.97
C ASP A 153 -2.28 -12.43 42.98
N ASP A 154 -2.48 -11.70 41.89
CA ASP A 154 -2.19 -10.28 41.75
C ASP A 154 -3.30 -9.40 42.38
N GLN A 155 -3.02 -8.92 43.59
CA GLN A 155 -3.89 -8.01 44.35
C GLN A 155 -4.10 -6.65 43.69
N THR A 156 -3.44 -6.34 42.57
CA THR A 156 -3.59 -5.06 41.87
C THR A 156 -4.72 -5.04 40.84
N ILE A 157 -5.32 -6.21 40.55
CA ILE A 157 -6.35 -6.39 39.52
C ILE A 157 -7.69 -6.75 40.15
N SER A 158 -8.76 -6.09 39.70
CA SER A 158 -10.15 -6.39 40.07
C SER A 158 -10.90 -7.10 38.94
N CYS A 159 -11.71 -8.08 39.33
CA CYS A 159 -12.74 -8.67 38.47
C CYS A 159 -13.98 -7.77 38.48
N ILE A 160 -14.34 -7.20 37.33
CA ILE A 160 -15.45 -6.27 37.22
C ILE A 160 -16.53 -6.86 36.32
N LEU A 161 -17.76 -6.78 36.77
CA LEU A 161 -18.95 -7.04 35.96
C LEU A 161 -19.68 -5.72 35.74
N PHE A 162 -19.61 -5.20 34.52
CA PHE A 162 -20.39 -4.05 34.09
C PHE A 162 -21.81 -4.49 33.79
N GLN A 163 -22.78 -3.73 34.27
CA GLN A 163 -24.18 -3.82 33.85
C GLN A 163 -24.48 -2.59 32.99
N ILE A 164 -24.84 -2.84 31.73
CA ILE A 164 -25.03 -1.84 30.70
C ILE A 164 -26.52 -1.78 30.39
N TYR A 165 -27.11 -0.62 30.62
CA TYR A 165 -28.51 -0.35 30.32
C TYR A 165 -28.59 0.38 28.98
N ILE A 166 -29.23 -0.26 28.00
CA ILE A 166 -29.43 0.31 26.67
C ILE A 166 -30.88 0.76 26.59
N ASP A 167 -31.07 2.07 26.50
CA ASP A 167 -32.36 2.68 26.19
C ASP A 167 -32.54 2.78 24.67
N PRO A 168 -33.40 1.96 24.06
CA PRO A 168 -33.60 1.95 22.61
C PRO A 168 -34.26 3.24 22.08
N THR A 169 -34.81 4.08 22.96
CA THR A 169 -35.38 5.39 22.57
C THR A 169 -34.29 6.45 22.34
N VAL A 170 -33.09 6.23 22.87
CA VAL A 170 -31.92 7.08 22.67
C VAL A 170 -31.26 6.72 21.34
N ASN A 171 -31.69 7.41 20.28
CA ASN A 171 -31.18 7.23 18.92
C ASN A 171 -29.92 8.06 18.59
N THR A 172 -29.40 8.79 19.57
CA THR A 172 -28.20 9.63 19.44
C THR A 172 -27.28 9.38 20.62
N PHE A 173 -25.99 9.18 20.34
CA PHE A 173 -24.98 8.94 21.37
C PHE A 173 -23.81 9.89 21.14
N PRO A 174 -23.29 10.56 22.19
CA PRO A 174 -22.10 11.39 22.06
C PRO A 174 -20.92 10.48 21.69
N VAL A 175 -20.37 10.66 20.49
CA VAL A 175 -19.15 9.98 20.06
C VAL A 175 -17.97 10.83 20.52
N ALA A 176 -16.93 10.20 21.07
CA ALA A 176 -15.68 10.90 21.40
C ALA A 176 -15.16 11.63 20.17
N ASN A 177 -14.87 12.94 20.29
CA ASN A 177 -14.10 13.61 19.25
C ASN A 177 -12.67 13.08 19.30
N ILE A 178 -12.35 12.20 18.36
CA ILE A 178 -11.08 11.49 18.30
C ILE A 178 -9.93 12.46 17.98
N GLU A 179 -10.20 13.57 17.30
CA GLU A 179 -9.22 14.63 17.01
C GLU A 179 -8.58 15.21 18.29
N ARG A 180 -9.34 15.27 19.39
CA ARG A 180 -8.87 15.82 20.68
C ARG A 180 -8.30 14.78 21.65
N TYR A 181 -8.59 13.49 21.44
CA TYR A 181 -8.34 12.44 22.44
C TYR A 181 -7.68 11.16 21.86
N SER A 182 -7.28 11.17 20.59
CA SER A 182 -6.54 10.07 19.97
C SER A 182 -5.11 10.00 20.49
N TYR A 183 -4.61 8.77 20.63
CA TYR A 183 -3.17 8.51 20.81
C TYR A 183 -2.36 8.84 19.55
N PHE A 184 -3.00 8.78 18.38
CA PHE A 184 -2.42 9.27 17.13
C PHE A 184 -2.61 10.79 17.10
N GLY A 185 -1.51 11.55 17.16
CA GLY A 185 -1.53 13.01 17.25
C GLY A 185 -2.21 13.70 16.06
N GLU A 186 -2.23 15.04 16.10
CA GLU A 186 -2.88 15.91 15.09
C GLU A 186 -2.47 15.60 13.64
N ASP A 187 -1.34 14.92 13.42
CA ASP A 187 -0.75 14.61 12.10
C ASP A 187 -1.47 13.54 11.27
N GLN A 188 -2.45 12.81 11.82
CA GLN A 188 -3.19 11.79 11.06
C GLN A 188 -4.57 12.29 10.65
N ASN A 189 -4.61 13.14 9.61
CA ASN A 189 -5.86 13.55 8.97
C ASN A 189 -6.53 12.32 8.33
N PRO A 190 -7.71 11.88 8.84
CA PRO A 190 -8.39 10.69 8.35
C PRO A 190 -8.63 10.72 6.84
N LEU A 191 -8.97 11.89 6.29
CA LEU A 191 -9.26 12.06 4.86
C LEU A 191 -8.04 11.71 4.01
N LEU A 192 -6.84 12.17 4.42
CA LEU A 192 -5.60 11.91 3.67
C LEU A 192 -5.19 10.44 3.74
N MET A 193 -5.40 9.81 4.89
CA MET A 193 -5.18 8.38 5.07
C MET A 193 -6.10 7.56 4.17
N PHE A 194 -7.39 7.94 4.08
CA PHE A 194 -8.37 7.25 3.25
C PHE A 194 -8.18 7.49 1.76
N GLY A 195 -7.87 8.72 1.36
CA GLY A 195 -7.48 9.01 -0.02
C GLY A 195 -6.29 8.13 -0.44
N GLY A 196 -5.27 8.01 0.42
CA GLY A 196 -4.10 7.19 0.15
C GLY A 196 -4.42 5.70 0.04
N LEU A 197 -5.33 5.19 0.88
CA LEU A 197 -5.82 3.81 0.80
C LEU A 197 -6.48 3.53 -0.56
N LEU A 198 -7.34 4.43 -1.03
CA LEU A 198 -8.08 4.29 -2.29
C LEU A 198 -7.14 4.33 -3.50
N ILE A 199 -6.13 5.20 -3.50
CA ILE A 199 -5.08 5.22 -4.53
C ILE A 199 -4.35 3.87 -4.60
N GLN A 200 -3.98 3.29 -3.45
CA GLN A 200 -3.22 2.03 -3.41
C GLN A 200 -3.97 0.83 -3.99
N ILE A 201 -5.31 0.88 -4.02
CA ILE A 201 -6.16 -0.16 -4.60
C ILE A 201 -6.65 0.17 -6.01
N GLY A 202 -6.18 1.26 -6.61
CA GLY A 202 -6.56 1.67 -7.96
C GLY A 202 -7.92 2.40 -8.04
N GLU A 203 -8.54 2.73 -6.91
CA GLU A 203 -9.80 3.49 -6.83
C GLU A 203 -9.50 5.00 -6.85
N TYR A 204 -8.85 5.45 -7.93
CA TYR A 204 -8.28 6.80 -8.05
C TYR A 204 -9.35 7.90 -7.96
N GLU A 205 -10.50 7.73 -8.59
CA GLU A 205 -11.61 8.68 -8.57
C GLU A 205 -12.21 8.84 -7.17
N LYS A 206 -12.33 7.73 -6.42
CA LYS A 206 -12.78 7.79 -5.02
C LYS A 206 -11.71 8.45 -4.15
N GLY A 207 -10.44 8.14 -4.40
CA GLY A 207 -9.31 8.77 -3.71
C GLY A 207 -9.25 10.28 -3.90
N GLU A 208 -9.51 10.74 -5.13
CA GLU A 208 -9.60 12.16 -5.51
C GLU A 208 -10.53 12.93 -4.58
N TYR A 209 -11.75 12.41 -4.38
CA TYR A 209 -12.77 13.04 -3.54
C TYR A 209 -12.26 13.41 -2.15
N PHE A 210 -11.52 12.49 -1.50
CA PHE A 210 -10.98 12.72 -0.16
C PHE A 210 -9.88 13.78 -0.14
N TYR A 211 -9.01 13.80 -1.15
CA TYR A 211 -7.95 14.80 -1.24
C TYR A 211 -8.49 16.19 -1.60
N LEU A 212 -9.52 16.28 -2.44
CA LEU A 212 -10.20 17.55 -2.73
C LEU A 212 -10.89 18.13 -1.50
N ILE A 213 -11.58 17.31 -0.69
CA ILE A 213 -12.13 17.76 0.58
C ILE A 213 -11.01 18.20 1.52
N GLY A 214 -9.96 17.39 1.65
CA GLY A 214 -8.78 17.73 2.45
C GLY A 214 -8.20 19.09 2.08
N LEU A 215 -8.11 19.39 0.78
CA LEU A 215 -7.62 20.68 0.27
C LEU A 215 -8.46 21.88 0.74
N THR A 216 -9.78 21.72 0.86
CA THR A 216 -10.66 22.81 1.34
C THR A 216 -10.56 23.07 2.85
N MET A 217 -10.06 22.10 3.61
CA MET A 217 -10.02 22.13 5.08
C MET A 217 -8.63 22.43 5.63
N GLU A 218 -7.59 22.32 4.79
CA GLU A 218 -6.21 22.32 5.24
C GLU A 218 -5.51 23.65 4.96
N SER A 219 -4.76 24.14 5.94
CA SER A 219 -3.95 25.37 5.82
C SER A 219 -2.47 25.12 6.07
N GLU A 220 -2.09 23.96 6.62
CA GLU A 220 -0.70 23.66 6.94
C GLU A 220 0.11 23.32 5.67
N PRO A 221 1.23 24.01 5.39
CA PRO A 221 2.02 23.80 4.18
C PRO A 221 2.50 22.35 4.00
N SER A 222 2.89 21.67 5.07
CA SER A 222 3.36 20.28 5.03
C SER A 222 2.29 19.29 4.55
N ARG A 223 1.02 19.54 4.91
CA ARG A 223 -0.12 18.70 4.53
C ARG A 223 -0.62 19.05 3.14
N LEU A 224 -0.64 20.33 2.79
CA LEU A 224 -0.91 20.76 1.42
C LEU A 224 0.07 20.13 0.43
N VAL A 225 1.36 20.03 0.80
CA VAL A 225 2.36 19.29 0.00
C VAL A 225 1.93 17.85 -0.26
N THR A 226 1.45 17.16 0.78
CA THR A 226 1.00 15.76 0.64
C THR A 226 -0.24 15.67 -0.24
N ILE A 227 -1.23 16.54 -0.03
CA ILE A 227 -2.49 16.58 -0.80
C ILE A 227 -2.21 16.80 -2.29
N TRP A 228 -1.46 17.85 -2.62
CA TRP A 228 -1.16 18.18 -4.01
C TRP A 228 -0.34 17.11 -4.72
N ASN A 229 0.62 16.49 -4.02
CA ASN A 229 1.36 15.37 -4.59
C ASN A 229 0.44 14.19 -4.94
N GLN A 230 -0.49 13.86 -4.05
CA GLN A 230 -1.40 12.73 -4.27
C GLN A 230 -2.44 13.01 -5.36
N LEU A 231 -2.99 14.23 -5.43
CA LEU A 231 -3.82 14.64 -6.57
C LEU A 231 -3.04 14.59 -7.89
N GLY A 232 -1.78 15.01 -7.90
CA GLY A 232 -0.91 14.91 -9.07
C GLY A 232 -0.72 13.46 -9.52
N ILE A 233 -0.53 12.52 -8.59
CA ILE A 233 -0.45 11.07 -8.87
C ILE A 233 -1.78 10.55 -9.41
N ILE A 234 -2.91 10.87 -8.77
CA ILE A 234 -4.25 10.47 -9.20
C ILE A 234 -4.51 10.90 -10.64
N TYR A 235 -4.33 12.19 -10.94
CA TYR A 235 -4.58 12.73 -12.27
C TYR A 235 -3.63 12.15 -13.32
N SER A 236 -2.40 11.81 -12.95
CA SER A 236 -1.48 11.10 -13.84
C SER A 236 -2.00 9.71 -14.21
N HIS A 237 -2.50 8.95 -13.23
CA HIS A 237 -3.09 7.62 -13.46
C HIS A 237 -4.38 7.66 -14.28
N LEU A 238 -5.21 8.70 -14.07
CA LEU A 238 -6.42 8.94 -14.85
C LEU A 238 -6.14 9.52 -16.25
N ASN A 239 -4.86 9.68 -16.61
CA ASN A 239 -4.41 10.30 -17.86
C ASN A 239 -4.96 11.74 -18.06
N GLN A 240 -5.25 12.44 -16.96
CA GLN A 240 -5.71 13.82 -16.90
C GLN A 240 -4.51 14.76 -16.74
N ILE A 241 -3.71 14.84 -17.79
CA ILE A 241 -2.36 15.38 -17.65
C ILE A 241 -2.33 16.87 -17.28
N ASP A 242 -3.26 17.68 -17.80
CA ASP A 242 -3.33 19.11 -17.50
C ASP A 242 -3.62 19.36 -16.00
N GLU A 243 -4.47 18.54 -15.38
CA GLU A 243 -4.76 18.64 -13.94
C GLU A 243 -3.58 18.16 -13.09
N ALA A 244 -2.91 17.09 -13.53
CA ALA A 244 -1.69 16.62 -12.87
C ALA A 244 -0.61 17.70 -12.88
N GLN A 245 -0.40 18.38 -14.01
CA GLN A 245 0.55 19.47 -14.14
C GLN A 245 0.22 20.63 -13.20
N LYS A 246 -1.05 21.05 -13.12
CA LYS A 246 -1.48 22.10 -12.17
C LYS A 246 -1.15 21.73 -10.73
N CYS A 247 -1.43 20.48 -10.32
CA CYS A 247 -1.13 20.00 -8.98
C CYS A 247 0.36 20.10 -8.65
N TYR A 248 1.23 19.69 -9.59
CA TYR A 248 2.68 19.79 -9.37
C TYR A 248 3.21 21.23 -9.42
N VAL A 249 2.59 22.13 -10.18
CA VAL A 249 2.91 23.57 -10.14
C VAL A 249 2.58 24.18 -8.78
N GLU A 250 1.38 23.92 -8.24
CA GLU A 250 1.00 24.37 -6.89
C GLU A 250 1.94 23.78 -5.83
N LEU A 251 2.26 22.49 -5.95
CA LEU A 251 3.19 21.81 -5.06
C LEU A 251 4.58 22.44 -5.06
N LEU A 252 5.12 22.77 -6.24
CA LEU A 252 6.39 23.47 -6.39
C LEU A 252 6.35 24.87 -5.76
N GLN A 253 5.25 25.62 -5.93
CA GLN A 253 5.11 26.94 -5.32
C GLN A 253 5.13 26.88 -3.79
N ILE A 254 4.43 25.90 -3.20
CA ILE A 254 4.43 25.69 -1.75
C ILE A 254 5.83 25.31 -1.28
N LYS A 255 6.47 24.33 -1.93
CA LYS A 255 7.83 23.90 -1.55
C LYS A 255 8.85 25.03 -1.69
N GLN A 256 8.83 25.80 -2.78
CA GLN A 256 9.73 26.94 -2.99
C GLN A 256 9.54 28.06 -1.96
N LYS A 257 8.33 28.22 -1.42
CA LYS A 257 8.01 29.27 -0.44
C LYS A 257 8.38 28.87 0.99
N TYR A 258 8.24 27.60 1.34
CA TYR A 258 8.29 27.14 2.74
C TYR A 258 9.43 26.18 3.06
N LEU A 259 10.10 25.62 2.06
CA LEU A 259 11.13 24.57 2.23
C LEU A 259 12.42 24.94 1.49
N ASP A 260 13.54 24.40 1.96
CA ASP A 260 14.86 24.70 1.41
C ASP A 260 15.00 24.21 -0.04
N LYS A 261 15.77 24.95 -0.85
CA LYS A 261 15.95 24.67 -2.28
C LYS A 261 16.58 23.30 -2.58
N ASP A 262 17.26 22.73 -1.59
CA ASP A 262 17.94 21.43 -1.68
C ASP A 262 17.17 20.33 -0.92
N ASP A 263 15.90 20.56 -0.56
CA ASP A 263 15.05 19.54 0.07
C ASP A 263 14.91 18.32 -0.87
N PRO A 264 15.32 17.11 -0.45
CA PRO A 264 15.19 15.90 -1.27
C PRO A 264 13.76 15.62 -1.74
N ALA A 265 12.73 16.12 -1.04
CA ALA A 265 11.35 16.02 -1.52
C ALA A 265 11.11 16.76 -2.85
N LEU A 266 11.89 17.80 -3.18
CA LEU A 266 11.82 18.47 -4.48
C LEU A 266 12.27 17.55 -5.61
N ALA A 267 13.22 16.64 -5.37
CA ALA A 267 13.68 15.71 -6.38
C ALA A 267 12.56 14.75 -6.80
N THR A 268 11.80 14.22 -5.83
CA THR A 268 10.62 13.38 -6.13
C THR A 268 9.58 14.11 -6.96
N ILE A 269 9.34 15.39 -6.67
CA ILE A 269 8.40 16.23 -7.42
C ILE A 269 8.87 16.40 -8.87
N TYR A 270 10.14 16.74 -9.06
CA TYR A 270 10.70 16.88 -10.41
C TYR A 270 10.68 15.56 -11.19
N ASN A 271 10.95 14.43 -10.55
CA ASN A 271 10.82 13.12 -11.19
C ASN A 271 9.39 12.85 -11.67
N ASN A 272 8.38 13.16 -10.85
CA ASN A 272 6.98 12.95 -11.23
C ASN A 272 6.57 13.86 -12.39
N ILE A 273 6.98 15.13 -12.36
CA ILE A 273 6.77 16.05 -13.49
C ILE A 273 7.48 15.57 -14.76
N GLY A 274 8.70 15.06 -14.63
CA GLY A 274 9.46 14.50 -15.75
C GLY A 274 8.73 13.32 -16.38
N THR A 275 8.18 12.42 -15.56
CA THR A 275 7.38 11.27 -16.00
C THR A 275 6.12 11.71 -16.75
N ILE A 276 5.44 12.75 -16.26
CA ILE A 276 4.27 13.32 -16.94
C ILE A 276 4.64 13.82 -18.34
N TYR A 277 5.68 14.65 -18.46
CA TYR A 277 6.08 15.17 -19.75
C TYR A 277 6.56 14.08 -20.70
N HIS A 278 7.20 13.03 -20.17
CA HIS A 278 7.59 11.87 -20.95
C HIS A 278 6.38 11.17 -21.54
N ASN A 279 5.34 10.92 -20.74
CA ASN A 279 4.09 10.30 -21.19
C ASN A 279 3.33 11.15 -22.22
N GLN A 280 3.49 12.48 -22.20
CA GLN A 280 2.96 13.39 -23.23
C GLN A 280 3.79 13.43 -24.52
N GLY A 281 4.93 12.74 -24.56
CA GLY A 281 5.89 12.82 -25.67
C GLY A 281 6.77 14.07 -25.65
N ASN A 282 6.70 14.90 -24.61
CA ASN A 282 7.56 16.07 -24.45
C ASN A 282 8.91 15.69 -23.82
N SER A 283 9.73 15.01 -24.62
CA SER A 283 11.04 14.47 -24.21
C SER A 283 12.00 15.54 -23.66
N GLN A 284 11.95 16.77 -24.18
CA GLN A 284 12.84 17.85 -23.76
C GLN A 284 12.54 18.30 -22.33
N LEU A 285 11.27 18.59 -22.02
CA LEU A 285 10.88 18.98 -20.66
C LEU A 285 11.06 17.83 -19.67
N ALA A 286 10.75 16.59 -20.10
CA ALA A 286 11.01 15.41 -19.28
C ALA A 286 12.48 15.31 -18.86
N LEU A 287 13.40 15.43 -19.81
CA LEU A 287 14.83 15.40 -19.57
C LEU A 287 15.29 16.49 -18.59
N GLU A 288 14.83 17.73 -18.78
CA GLU A 288 15.16 18.85 -17.88
C GLU A 288 14.74 18.57 -16.44
N HIS A 289 13.56 17.97 -16.25
CA HIS A 289 13.03 17.65 -14.93
C HIS A 289 13.76 16.47 -14.26
N PHE A 290 14.02 15.38 -14.99
CA PHE A 290 14.83 14.27 -14.47
C PHE A 290 16.27 14.71 -14.13
N GLN A 291 16.87 15.58 -14.94
CA GLN A 291 18.20 16.14 -14.63
C GLN A 291 18.20 16.99 -13.36
N ARG A 292 17.13 17.78 -13.12
CA ARG A 292 16.98 18.52 -11.86
C ARG A 292 16.83 17.58 -10.67
N ALA A 293 15.99 16.55 -10.78
CA ALA A 293 15.84 15.54 -9.72
C ALA A 293 17.17 14.85 -9.39
N LEU A 294 17.90 14.40 -10.42
CA LEU A 294 19.23 13.82 -10.28
C LEU A 294 20.21 14.78 -9.61
N SER A 295 20.21 16.06 -9.99
CA SER A 295 21.13 17.06 -9.41
C SER A 295 20.91 17.25 -7.90
N ILE A 296 19.65 17.25 -7.44
CA ILE A 296 19.29 17.37 -6.02
C ILE A 296 19.72 16.11 -5.27
N HIS A 297 19.42 14.92 -5.82
CA HIS A 297 19.84 13.67 -5.19
C HIS A 297 21.37 13.56 -5.08
N LEU A 298 22.13 14.00 -6.09
CA LEU A 298 23.60 14.00 -6.05
C LEU A 298 24.19 15.03 -5.08
N ALA A 299 23.52 16.17 -4.90
CA ALA A 299 23.95 17.21 -3.98
C ALA A 299 23.71 16.83 -2.50
N ASN A 300 22.71 15.98 -2.23
CA ASN A 300 22.38 15.52 -0.89
C ASN A 300 23.13 14.21 -0.53
N PRO A 301 24.07 14.22 0.44
CA PRO A 301 24.83 13.03 0.84
C PRO A 301 23.99 11.90 1.47
N GLU A 302 22.80 12.22 1.97
CA GLU A 302 21.89 11.27 2.61
C GLU A 302 20.89 10.64 1.61
N SER A 303 20.96 11.02 0.33
CA SER A 303 20.08 10.46 -0.70
C SER A 303 20.22 8.95 -0.82
N ASN A 304 19.08 8.26 -0.91
CA ASN A 304 19.05 6.83 -1.21
C ASN A 304 19.63 6.58 -2.61
N TYR A 305 20.57 5.65 -2.71
CA TYR A 305 21.22 5.27 -3.96
C TYR A 305 20.21 4.80 -5.02
N GLU A 306 19.08 4.22 -4.60
CA GLU A 306 18.01 3.74 -5.47
C GLU A 306 17.40 4.87 -6.29
N TYR A 307 17.23 6.04 -5.70
CA TYR A 307 16.70 7.21 -6.41
C TYR A 307 17.67 7.68 -7.48
N ILE A 308 18.97 7.77 -7.17
CA ILE A 308 20.00 8.18 -8.15
C ILE A 308 20.06 7.18 -9.32
N ALA A 309 19.99 5.88 -9.04
CA ALA A 309 19.98 4.84 -10.06
C ALA A 309 18.72 4.92 -10.95
N ALA A 310 17.54 5.19 -10.35
CA ALA A 310 16.29 5.36 -11.07
C ALA A 310 16.30 6.61 -11.98
N GLU A 311 16.82 7.74 -11.51
CA GLU A 311 16.93 8.95 -12.34
C GLU A 311 17.80 8.73 -13.58
N TYR A 312 18.90 8.00 -13.46
CA TYR A 312 19.71 7.63 -14.62
C TYR A 312 18.96 6.73 -15.60
N CYS A 313 18.12 5.81 -15.12
CA CYS A 313 17.26 4.99 -15.99
C CYS A 313 16.22 5.85 -16.73
N ASN A 314 15.58 6.79 -16.03
CA ASN A 314 14.59 7.70 -16.62
C ASN A 314 15.24 8.57 -17.72
N ILE A 315 16.41 9.14 -17.44
CA ILE A 315 17.18 9.90 -18.43
C ILE A 315 17.59 9.02 -19.62
N ALA A 316 18.01 7.78 -19.38
CA ALA A 316 18.34 6.85 -20.44
C ALA A 316 17.14 6.55 -21.36
N ALA A 317 15.94 6.38 -20.80
CA ALA A 317 14.73 6.17 -21.57
C ALA A 317 14.46 7.34 -22.53
N ILE A 318 14.62 8.59 -22.05
CA ILE A 318 14.50 9.78 -22.91
C ILE A 318 15.52 9.76 -24.06
N PHE A 319 16.78 9.40 -23.77
CA PHE A 319 17.80 9.31 -24.81
C PHE A 319 17.51 8.20 -25.84
N ILE A 320 16.94 7.07 -25.41
CA ILE A 320 16.49 6.01 -26.33
C ILE A 320 15.40 6.53 -27.26
N ASP A 321 14.39 7.22 -26.73
CA ASP A 321 13.28 7.77 -27.52
C ASP A 321 13.76 8.81 -28.54
N GLN A 322 14.82 9.53 -28.23
CA GLN A 322 15.48 10.49 -29.13
C GLN A 322 16.45 9.83 -30.13
N GLY A 323 16.75 8.53 -30.00
CA GLY A 323 17.76 7.83 -30.80
C GLY A 323 19.21 8.08 -30.38
N ASN A 324 19.43 8.75 -29.25
CA ASN A 324 20.74 9.06 -28.66
C ASN A 324 21.28 7.85 -27.87
N LEU A 325 21.54 6.75 -28.58
CA LEU A 325 21.84 5.45 -27.98
C LEU A 325 23.13 5.42 -27.15
N GLN A 326 24.12 6.25 -27.51
CA GLN A 326 25.40 6.31 -26.79
C GLN A 326 25.23 6.97 -25.41
N GLU A 327 24.48 8.06 -25.35
CA GLU A 327 24.11 8.77 -24.12
C GLU A 327 23.23 7.91 -23.22
N ALA A 328 22.28 7.18 -23.81
CA ALA A 328 21.46 6.20 -23.09
C ALA A 328 22.32 5.11 -22.44
N PHE A 329 23.25 4.53 -23.20
CA PHE A 329 24.18 3.52 -22.70
C PHE A 329 25.02 4.04 -21.52
N GLN A 330 25.53 5.26 -21.60
CA GLN A 330 26.29 5.88 -20.50
C GLN A 330 25.44 6.05 -19.23
N CYS A 331 24.18 6.47 -19.38
CA CYS A 331 23.27 6.62 -18.25
C CYS A 331 22.93 5.27 -17.61
N GLN A 332 22.61 4.26 -18.42
CA GLN A 332 22.37 2.89 -17.93
C GLN A 332 23.60 2.31 -17.23
N GLN A 333 24.81 2.58 -17.73
CA GLN A 333 26.05 2.12 -17.10
C GLN A 333 26.23 2.74 -15.71
N ARG A 334 25.97 4.04 -15.56
CA ARG A 334 26.00 4.70 -14.24
C ARG A 334 24.98 4.11 -13.28
N SER A 335 23.76 3.85 -13.75
CA SER A 335 22.73 3.18 -12.94
C SER A 335 23.18 1.78 -12.50
N LEU A 336 23.73 0.97 -13.42
CA LEU A 336 24.29 -0.34 -13.12
C LEU A 336 25.43 -0.26 -12.09
N ASP A 337 26.36 0.69 -12.24
CA ASP A 337 27.50 0.82 -11.33
C ASP A 337 27.06 1.18 -9.90
N ILE A 338 26.03 2.02 -9.76
CA ILE A 338 25.39 2.31 -8.46
C ILE A 338 24.75 1.04 -7.89
N ASN A 339 23.92 0.37 -8.68
CA ASN A 339 23.23 -0.85 -8.25
C ASN A 339 24.21 -1.94 -7.83
N ARG A 340 25.30 -2.16 -8.58
CA ARG A 340 26.35 -3.14 -8.25
C ARG A 340 27.07 -2.83 -6.95
N LYS A 341 27.18 -1.56 -6.58
CA LYS A 341 27.85 -1.15 -5.35
C LYS A 341 27.02 -1.46 -4.10
N TYR A 342 25.68 -1.36 -4.19
CA TYR A 342 24.80 -1.43 -3.03
C TYR A 342 23.91 -2.67 -2.97
N LEU A 343 23.63 -3.33 -4.10
CA LEU A 343 22.79 -4.52 -4.15
C LEU A 343 23.61 -5.82 -4.08
N PRO A 344 23.06 -6.90 -3.49
CA PRO A 344 23.63 -8.23 -3.59
C PRO A 344 23.83 -8.67 -5.04
N SER A 345 24.87 -9.46 -5.33
CA SER A 345 25.21 -9.87 -6.70
C SER A 345 24.12 -10.66 -7.43
N ASN A 346 23.17 -11.25 -6.70
CA ASN A 346 22.02 -11.97 -7.23
C ASN A 346 20.71 -11.14 -7.17
N HIS A 347 20.76 -9.82 -6.97
CA HIS A 347 19.55 -9.02 -6.89
C HIS A 347 18.84 -8.91 -8.26
N PRO A 348 17.51 -9.14 -8.36
CA PRO A 348 16.78 -9.09 -9.64
C PRO A 348 16.93 -7.78 -10.43
N TYR A 349 17.07 -6.63 -9.76
CA TYR A 349 17.34 -5.35 -10.44
C TYR A 349 18.68 -5.31 -11.18
N LEU A 350 19.69 -6.07 -10.74
CA LEU A 350 20.93 -6.19 -11.51
C LEU A 350 20.68 -6.90 -12.84
N ALA A 351 19.84 -7.94 -12.86
CA ALA A 351 19.47 -8.61 -14.11
C ALA A 351 18.80 -7.64 -15.09
N GLN A 352 17.87 -6.81 -14.60
CA GLN A 352 17.21 -5.78 -15.40
C GLN A 352 18.21 -4.72 -15.93
N SER A 353 19.14 -4.25 -15.09
CA SER A 353 20.18 -3.31 -15.53
C SER A 353 21.11 -3.91 -16.61
N TYR A 354 21.54 -5.17 -16.45
CA TYR A 354 22.33 -5.86 -17.46
C TYR A 354 21.56 -6.05 -18.78
N TYR A 355 20.29 -6.43 -18.69
CA TYR A 355 19.41 -6.56 -19.86
C TYR A 355 19.24 -5.22 -20.61
N ALA A 356 18.99 -4.12 -19.88
CA ALA A 356 18.84 -2.80 -20.49
C ALA A 356 20.08 -2.37 -21.29
N LEU A 357 21.28 -2.60 -20.74
CA LEU A 357 22.55 -2.36 -21.44
C LEU A 357 22.72 -3.26 -22.66
N ALA A 358 22.35 -4.54 -22.56
CA ALA A 358 22.40 -5.48 -23.69
C ALA A 358 21.53 -4.98 -24.85
N MET A 359 20.33 -4.47 -24.57
CA MET A 359 19.43 -3.93 -25.59
C MET A 359 19.99 -2.65 -26.24
N SER A 360 20.61 -1.76 -25.47
CA SER A 360 21.32 -0.59 -26.02
C SER A 360 22.51 -0.99 -26.90
N LEU A 361 23.29 -2.00 -26.48
CA LEU A 361 24.41 -2.54 -27.27
C LEU A 361 23.93 -3.19 -28.57
N TYR A 362 22.80 -3.91 -28.53
CA TYR A 362 22.15 -4.43 -29.74
C TYR A 362 21.78 -3.30 -30.71
N ALA A 363 21.18 -2.22 -30.21
CA ALA A 363 20.80 -1.08 -31.02
C ALA A 363 22.03 -0.34 -31.61
N LEU A 364 23.16 -0.35 -30.90
CA LEU A 364 24.46 0.16 -31.35
C LEU A 364 25.21 -0.80 -32.29
N GLY A 365 24.72 -2.03 -32.52
CA GLY A 365 25.38 -3.06 -33.33
C GLY A 365 26.59 -3.72 -32.67
N ARG A 366 26.77 -3.56 -31.34
CA ARG A 366 27.87 -4.13 -30.55
C ARG A 366 27.47 -5.49 -29.99
N TYR A 367 27.37 -6.48 -30.88
CA TYR A 367 26.72 -7.75 -30.56
C TYR A 367 27.50 -8.64 -29.57
N ASP A 368 28.82 -8.66 -29.63
CA ASP A 368 29.62 -9.49 -28.70
C ASP A 368 29.44 -9.05 -27.25
N GLU A 369 29.50 -7.74 -27.01
CA GLU A 369 29.24 -7.16 -25.70
C GLU A 369 27.79 -7.36 -25.29
N MET A 370 26.83 -7.20 -26.21
CA MET A 370 25.43 -7.49 -25.94
C MET A 370 25.24 -8.91 -25.39
N PHE A 371 25.87 -9.92 -26.01
CA PHE A 371 25.79 -11.31 -25.55
C PHE A 371 26.37 -11.50 -24.15
N GLU A 372 27.49 -10.84 -23.84
CA GLU A 372 28.09 -10.89 -22.50
C GLU A 372 27.12 -10.35 -21.42
N TYR A 373 26.51 -9.18 -21.67
CA TYR A 373 25.56 -8.56 -20.75
C TYR A 373 24.27 -9.37 -20.62
N MET A 374 23.77 -9.93 -21.73
CA MET A 374 22.58 -10.79 -21.73
C MET A 374 22.79 -12.07 -20.91
N GLN A 375 23.97 -12.69 -21.00
CA GLN A 375 24.32 -13.87 -20.19
C GLN A 375 24.38 -13.53 -18.69
N LYS A 376 24.90 -12.36 -18.32
CA LYS A 376 24.90 -11.90 -16.92
C LYS A 376 23.47 -11.74 -16.38
N ALA A 377 22.58 -11.12 -17.16
CA ALA A 377 21.17 -10.99 -16.78
C ALA A 377 20.51 -12.34 -16.51
N LEU A 378 20.64 -13.28 -17.45
CA LEU A 378 20.07 -14.63 -17.34
C LEU A 378 20.68 -15.44 -16.18
N SER A 379 21.97 -15.29 -15.91
CA SER A 379 22.61 -15.95 -14.77
C SER A 379 22.03 -15.46 -13.43
N ILE A 380 21.77 -14.16 -13.30
CA ILE A 380 21.19 -13.59 -12.08
C ILE A 380 19.74 -14.03 -11.93
N ASP A 381 18.94 -13.99 -13.00
CA ASP A 381 17.55 -14.47 -12.97
C ASP A 381 17.48 -15.93 -12.50
N LYS A 382 18.35 -16.82 -13.02
CA LYS A 382 18.42 -18.23 -12.60
C LYS A 382 18.78 -18.43 -11.13
N GLN A 383 19.54 -17.51 -10.55
CA GLN A 383 19.93 -17.57 -9.13
C GLN A 383 18.89 -16.95 -8.19
N SER A 384 18.07 -16.03 -8.70
CA SER A 384 17.23 -15.15 -7.87
C SER A 384 15.73 -15.43 -7.99
N LEU A 385 15.29 -16.08 -9.06
CA LEU A 385 13.89 -16.31 -9.36
C LEU A 385 13.56 -17.81 -9.41
N PRO A 386 12.32 -18.21 -9.08
CA PRO A 386 11.88 -19.59 -9.26
C PRO A 386 12.00 -20.05 -10.72
N PRO A 387 12.16 -21.37 -10.96
CA PRO A 387 12.06 -21.93 -12.31
C PRO A 387 10.75 -21.49 -12.98
N ASN A 388 10.82 -21.08 -14.25
CA ASN A 388 9.70 -20.56 -15.06
C ASN A 388 9.13 -19.19 -14.63
N HIS A 389 9.87 -18.37 -13.89
CA HIS A 389 9.43 -16.99 -13.63
C HIS A 389 9.30 -16.19 -14.95
N PRO A 390 8.23 -15.40 -15.15
CA PRO A 390 7.98 -14.67 -16.40
C PRO A 390 9.14 -13.78 -16.87
N GLN A 391 9.83 -13.12 -15.93
CA GLN A 391 11.01 -12.29 -16.26
C GLN A 391 12.14 -13.11 -16.89
N SER A 392 12.45 -14.29 -16.34
CA SER A 392 13.51 -15.15 -16.86
C SER A 392 13.16 -15.65 -18.26
N GLN A 393 11.89 -16.03 -18.48
CA GLN A 393 11.40 -16.44 -19.80
C GLN A 393 11.49 -15.29 -20.81
N PHE A 394 11.07 -14.09 -20.41
CA PHE A 394 11.14 -12.90 -21.25
C PHE A 394 12.57 -12.59 -21.70
N HIS A 395 13.55 -12.66 -20.80
CA HIS A 395 14.95 -12.48 -21.19
C HIS A 395 15.44 -13.62 -22.12
N GLU A 396 15.13 -14.89 -21.84
CA GLU A 396 15.55 -16.00 -22.70
C GLU A 396 14.95 -15.93 -24.11
N GLU A 397 13.67 -15.56 -24.22
CA GLU A 397 12.98 -15.38 -25.49
C GLU A 397 13.57 -14.23 -26.30
N ASN A 398 13.85 -13.08 -25.66
CA ASN A 398 14.51 -11.96 -26.33
C ASN A 398 15.91 -12.32 -26.83
N MET A 399 16.69 -13.08 -26.05
CA MET A 399 18.00 -13.56 -26.49
C MET A 399 17.87 -14.42 -27.76
N LYS A 400 16.92 -15.36 -27.78
CA LYS A 400 16.66 -16.19 -28.97
C LYS A 400 16.22 -15.37 -30.18
N ALA A 401 15.34 -14.39 -29.97
CA ALA A 401 14.87 -13.51 -31.03
C ALA A 401 16.00 -12.66 -31.64
N VAL A 402 16.91 -12.15 -30.80
CA VAL A 402 18.10 -11.41 -31.25
C VAL A 402 19.02 -12.30 -32.07
N VAL A 403 19.36 -13.50 -31.59
CA VAL A 403 20.18 -14.48 -32.32
C VAL A 403 19.56 -14.81 -33.69
N GLN A 404 18.24 -15.06 -33.72
CA GLN A 404 17.54 -15.36 -34.97
C GLN A 404 17.62 -14.20 -35.97
N ARG A 405 17.35 -12.95 -35.52
CA ARG A 405 17.47 -11.76 -36.38
C ARG A 405 18.89 -11.56 -36.91
N MET A 406 19.91 -11.91 -36.13
CA MET A 406 21.29 -11.85 -36.58
C MET A 406 21.57 -12.89 -37.68
N PHE A 407 21.13 -14.14 -37.51
CA PHE A 407 21.24 -15.16 -38.56
C PHE A 407 20.53 -14.74 -39.85
N GLU A 408 19.34 -14.18 -39.75
CA GLU A 408 18.59 -13.65 -40.90
C GLU A 408 19.36 -12.52 -41.59
N ARG A 409 19.93 -11.57 -40.84
CA ARG A 409 20.74 -10.48 -41.39
C ARG A 409 22.05 -10.94 -42.05
N ILE A 410 22.68 -11.99 -41.52
CA ILE A 410 23.85 -12.63 -42.14
C ILE A 410 23.42 -13.30 -43.45
N ALA A 411 22.31 -14.04 -43.43
CA ALA A 411 21.78 -14.73 -44.62
C ALA A 411 21.35 -13.75 -45.73
N THR A 412 20.88 -12.55 -45.38
CA THR A 412 20.54 -11.49 -46.35
C THR A 412 21.74 -10.61 -46.75
N GLY A 413 22.95 -10.88 -46.25
CA GLY A 413 24.16 -10.11 -46.54
C GLY A 413 24.16 -8.69 -45.96
N SER A 414 23.31 -8.40 -44.97
CA SER A 414 23.15 -7.09 -44.34
C SER A 414 24.10 -6.86 -43.17
N ILE A 415 24.81 -7.90 -42.73
CA ILE A 415 25.92 -7.85 -41.78
C ILE A 415 27.08 -8.63 -42.42
N ILE A 416 28.23 -7.98 -42.59
CA ILE A 416 29.49 -8.65 -42.94
C ILE A 416 30.19 -8.92 -41.62
N ILE A 417 30.34 -10.20 -41.27
CA ILE A 417 31.23 -10.59 -40.17
C ILE A 417 32.65 -10.57 -40.75
N ASP A 418 33.49 -9.67 -40.23
CA ASP A 418 34.92 -9.69 -40.56
C ASP A 418 35.55 -10.81 -39.73
N ASP A 419 36.01 -11.87 -40.39
CA ASP A 419 36.75 -12.97 -39.76
C ASP A 419 38.17 -12.47 -39.43
N SER A 420 38.34 -11.67 -38.37
CA SER A 420 39.65 -11.19 -37.88
C SER A 420 39.94 -11.59 -36.45
#